data_AF-A0A535MY74-F1
#
_entry.id   AF-A0A535MY74-F1
#
_cell.length_a   1.000
_cell.length_b   1.000
_cell.length_c   1.000
_cell.angle_alpha   90.00
_cell.angle_beta   90.00
_cell.angle_gamma   90.00
#
_symmetry.space_group_name_H-M   'P 1'
#
loop_
_entity.id
_entity.type
_entity.pdbx_description
1 polymer ?
#
loop_
_entity_poly.entity_id
_entity_poly.type
_entity_poly.pdbx_seq_one_letter_code
_entity_poly.pdbx_strand_id
1 'polypeptide(L)'
;MHALDLQRRRPRRDAPRERRLRRRRHLEPRQDLPRPFAQGGSSRRAHRAGHRGQVVVNAPAIEKPASAEALAKALHEAASHRLAVIPVGGGKARGMGDIPKSCDVELHTTRLDRVIEHSQADMVVSVEAGITLEALQAELGKAGQFLPLDPFNSPGHTIGGLLATGWTGPLRLRFGSPRDFLIGVRVALPDGKLATGGGRVVKNVSGYDMMKLHYGALGSLG
;
A
#
# COMPACT_ATOMS: atom_id res chain seq x y z
N MET A 1 53.55 21.74 46.10
CA MET A 1 53.13 22.29 47.40
C MET A 1 51.71 22.85 47.21
N HIS A 2 50.65 22.49 47.91
CA HIS A 2 50.26 21.47 48.89
C HIS A 2 48.70 21.53 48.83
N ALA A 3 47.98 20.41 48.65
CA ALA A 3 47.36 19.60 49.71
C ALA A 3 46.33 20.41 50.53
N LEU A 4 45.02 20.09 50.41
CA LEU A 4 44.24 19.24 51.35
C LEU A 4 44.10 19.94 52.73
N ASP A 5 42.95 20.02 53.41
CA ASP A 5 41.97 18.96 53.62
C ASP A 5 40.90 19.40 54.66
N LEU A 6 39.80 18.62 54.75
CA LEU A 6 39.00 18.28 55.96
C LEU A 6 38.25 19.43 56.70
N GLN A 7 37.01 19.32 57.21
CA GLN A 7 36.05 18.23 57.36
C GLN A 7 34.68 18.76 57.85
N ARG A 8 33.64 17.98 57.52
CA ARG A 8 32.47 17.57 58.34
C ARG A 8 31.60 18.64 59.03
N ARG A 9 30.31 18.65 58.63
CA ARG A 9 29.18 18.31 59.52
C ARG A 9 27.85 18.15 58.75
N ARG A 10 27.35 16.91 58.68
CA ARG A 10 25.92 16.53 58.66
C ARG A 10 25.56 16.01 60.08
N PRO A 11 24.30 15.72 60.45
CA PRO A 11 22.99 16.10 59.89
C PRO A 11 21.99 16.63 60.96
N ARG A 12 20.90 17.28 60.56
CA ARG A 12 19.63 17.23 61.31
C ARG A 12 18.50 16.81 60.38
N ARG A 13 17.78 15.80 60.87
CA ARG A 13 16.67 15.07 60.25
C ARG A 13 15.46 16.00 60.11
N ASP A 14 14.73 15.87 59.01
CA ASP A 14 13.26 15.84 59.04
C ASP A 14 12.78 14.92 57.92
N ALA A 15 12.01 13.91 58.35
CA ALA A 15 11.66 12.73 57.59
C ALA A 15 10.55 12.99 56.56
N PRO A 16 10.52 12.24 55.44
CA PRO A 16 9.39 12.25 54.53
C PRO A 16 8.16 11.62 55.20
N ARG A 17 7.01 12.30 55.11
CA ARG A 17 5.72 11.80 55.61
C ARG A 17 5.40 10.46 54.94
N GLU A 18 5.35 9.41 55.76
CA GLU A 18 4.83 8.10 55.38
C GLU A 18 3.38 8.21 54.91
N ARG A 19 3.15 8.00 53.62
CA ARG A 19 1.81 7.65 53.13
C ARG A 19 1.51 6.23 53.59
N ARG A 20 0.72 6.11 54.65
CA ARG A 20 0.05 4.85 55.03
C ARG A 20 -0.75 4.32 53.83
N LEU A 21 -0.24 3.27 53.21
CA LEU A 21 -1.01 2.37 52.36
C LEU A 21 -2.09 1.73 53.23
N ARG A 22 -3.34 2.19 53.09
CA ARG A 22 -4.49 1.45 53.62
C ARG A 22 -4.52 0.10 52.91
N ARG A 23 -4.40 -1.00 53.66
CA ARG A 23 -4.81 -2.34 53.21
C ARG A 23 -6.28 -2.26 52.79
N ARG A 24 -6.56 -2.25 51.49
CA ARG A 24 -7.87 -2.66 50.98
C ARG A 24 -7.81 -4.17 50.77
N ARG A 25 -8.88 -4.80 51.22
CA ARG A 25 -9.14 -6.24 51.29
C ARG A 25 -8.80 -6.95 49.98
N HIS A 26 -8.43 -8.24 50.08
CA HIS A 26 -8.45 -9.16 48.96
C HIS A 26 -9.81 -9.05 48.25
N LEU A 27 -9.78 -8.62 46.99
CA LEU A 27 -10.92 -8.71 46.08
C LEU A 27 -10.92 -10.13 45.53
N GLU A 28 -11.92 -10.91 45.93
CA GLU A 28 -12.19 -12.23 45.35
C GLU A 28 -12.55 -12.08 43.87
N PRO A 29 -12.14 -13.04 43.02
CA PRO A 29 -12.32 -12.95 41.58
C PRO A 29 -13.77 -13.28 41.21
N ARG A 30 -14.72 -12.35 41.41
CA ARG A 30 -16.08 -12.42 40.83
C ARG A 30 -17.00 -11.20 40.98
N GLN A 31 -16.56 -10.06 41.50
CA GLN A 31 -17.41 -8.87 41.59
C GLN A 31 -16.71 -7.67 40.95
N ASP A 32 -16.95 -7.49 39.64
CA ASP A 32 -16.98 -6.21 38.92
C ASP A 32 -17.13 -6.46 37.40
N LEU A 33 -18.17 -7.21 37.01
CA LEU A 33 -18.63 -7.22 35.62
C LEU A 33 -19.87 -6.32 35.53
N PRO A 34 -19.89 -5.29 34.66
CA PRO A 34 -21.13 -4.61 34.35
C PRO A 34 -22.14 -5.62 33.78
N ARG A 35 -23.41 -5.48 34.21
CA ARG A 35 -24.52 -6.35 33.81
C ARG A 35 -24.54 -6.55 32.29
N PRO A 36 -24.79 -7.77 31.77
CA PRO A 36 -24.93 -7.96 30.34
C PRO A 36 -26.11 -7.15 29.84
N PHE A 37 -25.89 -6.37 28.78
CA PHE A 37 -26.96 -5.77 28.01
C PHE A 37 -27.96 -6.86 27.63
N ALA A 38 -29.23 -6.63 27.95
CA ALA A 38 -30.32 -7.43 27.43
C ALA A 38 -30.20 -7.47 25.90
N GLN A 39 -29.99 -8.66 25.34
CA GLN A 39 -30.14 -8.88 23.90
C GLN A 39 -31.62 -8.73 23.57
N GLY A 40 -32.05 -7.51 23.28
CA GLY A 40 -33.27 -7.28 22.53
C GLY A 40 -33.14 -8.03 21.21
N GLY A 41 -33.99 -9.03 21.01
CA GLY A 41 -34.00 -9.82 19.79
C GLY A 41 -34.24 -8.93 18.59
N SER A 42 -33.17 -8.59 17.86
CA SER A 42 -33.33 -8.12 16.50
C SER A 42 -33.80 -9.32 15.68
N SER A 43 -35.04 -9.28 15.21
CA SER A 43 -35.52 -10.20 14.19
C SER A 43 -34.47 -10.25 13.08
N ARG A 44 -33.73 -11.36 12.97
CA ARG A 44 -32.96 -11.66 11.76
C ARG A 44 -34.01 -11.84 10.66
N ARG A 45 -34.37 -10.74 9.99
CA ARG A 45 -35.00 -10.83 8.68
C ARG A 45 -34.00 -11.58 7.83
N ALA A 46 -34.29 -12.85 7.58
CA ALA A 46 -33.68 -13.57 6.48
C ALA A 46 -33.87 -12.69 5.25
N HIS A 47 -32.78 -12.12 4.74
CA HIS A 47 -32.78 -11.61 3.38
C HIS A 47 -33.10 -12.82 2.51
N ARG A 48 -34.36 -12.93 2.09
CA ARG A 48 -34.77 -13.83 1.02
C ARG A 48 -33.82 -13.57 -0.13
N ALA A 49 -33.01 -14.56 -0.46
CA ALA A 49 -32.25 -14.58 -1.69
C ALA A 49 -33.27 -14.47 -2.83
N GLY A 50 -33.44 -13.24 -3.34
CA GLY A 50 -34.26 -13.00 -4.50
C GLY A 50 -33.60 -13.67 -5.68
N HIS A 51 -34.29 -14.62 -6.29
CA HIS A 51 -33.99 -15.02 -7.67
C HIS A 51 -33.99 -13.77 -8.56
N ARG A 52 -32.86 -13.52 -9.25
CA ARG A 52 -32.64 -12.75 -10.49
C ARG A 52 -31.16 -12.36 -10.53
N GLY A 53 -30.35 -12.69 -11.51
CA GLY A 53 -30.62 -13.29 -12.81
C GLY A 53 -29.43 -14.14 -13.23
N GLN A 54 -29.58 -14.78 -14.37
CA GLN A 54 -28.49 -15.46 -15.05
C GLN A 54 -27.36 -14.42 -15.25
N VAL A 55 -26.26 -14.56 -14.49
CA VAL A 55 -25.06 -13.78 -14.76
C VAL A 55 -24.50 -14.38 -16.05
N VAL A 56 -24.88 -13.80 -17.18
CA VAL A 56 -24.18 -14.05 -18.43
C VAL A 56 -22.81 -13.42 -18.25
N VAL A 57 -21.85 -14.24 -17.82
CA VAL A 57 -20.44 -13.84 -17.80
C VAL A 57 -20.00 -13.83 -19.25
N ASN A 58 -20.19 -12.69 -19.93
CA ASN A 58 -19.41 -12.43 -21.12
C ASN A 58 -17.96 -12.40 -20.68
N ALA A 59 -17.13 -13.28 -21.25
CA ALA A 59 -15.71 -13.29 -20.96
C ALA A 59 -15.14 -11.91 -21.40
N PRO A 60 -14.39 -11.23 -20.52
CA PRO A 60 -13.81 -9.94 -20.89
C PRO A 60 -12.80 -10.12 -22.02
N ALA A 61 -12.73 -9.15 -22.93
CA ALA A 61 -11.65 -9.08 -23.90
C ALA A 61 -10.33 -8.87 -23.16
N ILE A 62 -9.27 -9.60 -23.54
CA ILE A 62 -7.96 -9.48 -22.89
C ILE A 62 -7.01 -8.75 -23.81
N GLU A 63 -6.52 -7.60 -23.37
CA GLU A 63 -5.57 -6.78 -24.12
C GLU A 63 -4.21 -6.76 -23.40
N LYS A 64 -3.14 -6.98 -24.17
CA LYS A 64 -1.75 -7.04 -23.67
C LYS A 64 -0.86 -6.10 -24.49
N PRO A 65 -0.99 -4.76 -24.32
CA PRO A 65 -0.16 -3.79 -25.01
C PRO A 65 1.31 -3.95 -24.64
N ALA A 66 2.20 -3.69 -25.61
CA ALA A 66 3.65 -3.84 -25.46
C ALA A 66 4.40 -2.49 -25.38
N SER A 67 3.67 -1.37 -25.33
CA SER A 67 4.23 -0.04 -25.07
C SER A 67 3.24 0.82 -24.28
N ALA A 68 3.74 1.89 -23.65
CA ALA A 68 2.90 2.84 -22.92
C ALA A 68 1.89 3.56 -23.84
N GLU A 69 2.29 3.86 -25.07
CA GLU A 69 1.45 4.50 -26.09
C GLU A 69 0.34 3.55 -26.55
N ALA A 70 0.66 2.26 -26.74
CA ALA A 70 -0.33 1.24 -27.07
C ALA A 70 -1.32 1.03 -25.91
N LEU A 71 -0.85 1.07 -24.66
CA LEU A 71 -1.68 1.00 -23.46
C LEU A 71 -2.67 2.18 -23.39
N ALA A 72 -2.18 3.41 -23.60
CA ALA A 72 -3.02 4.60 -23.58
C ALA A 72 -4.04 4.60 -24.72
N LYS A 73 -3.65 4.15 -25.92
CA LYS A 73 -4.55 3.98 -27.06
C LYS A 73 -5.66 2.96 -26.78
N ALA A 74 -5.30 1.78 -26.28
CA ALA A 74 -6.26 0.74 -25.88
C ALA A 74 -7.26 1.24 -24.84
N LEU A 75 -6.77 1.92 -23.81
CA LEU A 75 -7.62 2.52 -22.77
C LEU A 75 -8.58 3.56 -23.35
N HIS A 76 -8.10 4.39 -24.28
CA HIS A 76 -8.92 5.39 -24.97
C HIS A 76 -10.02 4.75 -25.84
N GLU A 77 -9.67 3.72 -26.60
CA GLU A 77 -10.61 2.99 -27.45
C GLU A 77 -11.72 2.35 -26.59
N ALA A 78 -11.35 1.69 -25.49
CA ALA A 78 -12.32 1.13 -24.55
C ALA A 78 -13.22 2.20 -23.91
N ALA A 79 -12.64 3.32 -23.49
CA ALA A 79 -13.39 4.45 -22.92
C ALA A 79 -14.37 5.07 -23.94
N SER A 80 -13.98 5.20 -25.21
CA SER A 80 -14.83 5.73 -26.29
C SER A 80 -16.07 4.87 -26.54
N HIS A 81 -15.95 3.56 -26.33
CA HIS A 81 -17.04 2.59 -26.43
C HIS A 81 -17.78 2.39 -25.09
N ARG A 82 -17.42 3.14 -24.04
CA ARG A 82 -17.97 3.02 -22.68
C ARG A 82 -17.84 1.62 -22.08
N LEU A 83 -16.76 0.93 -22.42
CA LEU A 83 -16.43 -0.39 -21.88
C LEU A 83 -15.82 -0.25 -20.48
N ALA A 84 -16.21 -1.14 -19.57
CA ALA A 84 -15.61 -1.26 -18.25
C ALA A 84 -14.24 -1.93 -18.36
N VAL A 85 -13.19 -1.19 -18.02
CA VAL A 85 -11.79 -1.66 -18.09
C VAL A 85 -11.29 -2.01 -16.68
N ILE A 86 -10.63 -3.16 -16.57
CA ILE A 86 -9.90 -3.56 -15.36
C ILE A 86 -8.41 -3.69 -15.71
N PRO A 87 -7.53 -2.85 -15.13
CA PRO A 87 -6.10 -3.02 -15.30
C PRO A 87 -5.60 -4.24 -14.49
N VAL A 88 -4.77 -5.07 -15.12
CA VAL A 88 -4.25 -6.31 -14.53
C VAL A 88 -2.74 -6.36 -14.65
N GLY A 89 -2.05 -6.35 -13.50
CA GLY A 89 -0.61 -6.65 -13.43
C GLY A 89 -0.39 -8.16 -13.25
N GLY A 90 0.32 -8.52 -12.18
CA GLY A 90 0.57 -9.93 -11.83
C GLY A 90 -0.64 -10.72 -11.30
N GLY A 91 -1.83 -10.12 -11.25
CA GLY A 91 -3.08 -10.78 -10.85
C GLY A 91 -3.20 -11.21 -9.38
N LYS A 92 -2.22 -10.88 -8.53
CA LYS A 92 -2.16 -11.33 -7.12
C LYS A 92 -3.14 -10.64 -6.17
N ALA A 93 -3.60 -9.45 -6.54
CA ALA A 93 -4.49 -8.64 -5.71
C ALA A 93 -5.91 -8.54 -6.30
N ARG A 94 -6.33 -9.46 -7.17
CA ARG A 94 -7.67 -9.43 -7.82
C ARG A 94 -8.84 -9.50 -6.83
N GLY A 95 -8.61 -10.03 -5.62
CA GLY A 95 -9.60 -10.05 -4.54
C GLY A 95 -9.56 -8.84 -3.61
N MET A 96 -8.75 -7.82 -3.91
CA MET A 96 -8.63 -6.62 -3.08
C MET A 96 -9.55 -5.51 -3.62
N GLY A 97 -10.36 -4.93 -2.73
CA GLY A 97 -11.36 -3.93 -3.10
C GLY A 97 -12.73 -4.54 -3.39
N ASP A 98 -13.61 -3.75 -3.99
CA ASP A 98 -14.97 -4.19 -4.33
C ASP A 98 -14.98 -5.08 -5.57
N ILE A 99 -15.92 -6.02 -5.61
CA ILE A 99 -16.14 -6.86 -6.78
C ILE A 99 -16.67 -5.99 -7.93
N PRO A 100 -15.98 -5.95 -9.08
CA PRO A 100 -16.44 -5.18 -10.24
C PRO A 100 -17.84 -5.62 -10.68
N LYS A 101 -18.73 -4.65 -10.93
CA LYS A 101 -20.09 -4.93 -11.42
C LYS A 101 -20.10 -5.47 -12.85
N SER A 102 -19.12 -5.06 -13.65
CA SER A 102 -18.87 -5.50 -15.01
C SER A 102 -17.37 -5.45 -15.30
N CYS A 103 -16.95 -6.26 -16.26
CA CYS A 103 -15.61 -6.24 -16.83
C CYS A 103 -15.78 -6.56 -18.31
N ASP A 104 -15.57 -5.57 -19.16
CA ASP A 104 -15.63 -5.73 -20.62
C ASP A 104 -14.23 -5.96 -21.18
N VAL A 105 -13.21 -5.30 -20.61
CA VAL A 105 -11.82 -5.40 -21.03
C VAL A 105 -10.89 -5.59 -19.83
N GLU A 106 -10.05 -6.61 -19.87
CA GLU A 106 -8.88 -6.74 -19.01
C GLU A 106 -7.65 -6.16 -19.71
N LEU A 107 -7.10 -5.09 -19.16
CA LEU A 107 -5.94 -4.41 -19.72
C LEU A 107 -4.67 -4.82 -18.96
N HIS A 108 -3.91 -5.73 -19.54
CA HIS A 108 -2.76 -6.36 -18.89
C HIS A 108 -1.47 -5.56 -19.11
N THR A 109 -0.77 -5.23 -18.02
CA THR A 109 0.51 -4.49 -18.08
C THR A 109 1.73 -5.40 -18.15
N THR A 110 1.55 -6.72 -18.11
CA THR A 110 2.63 -7.72 -17.98
C THR A 110 3.65 -7.76 -19.13
N ARG A 111 3.36 -7.12 -20.28
CA ARG A 111 4.33 -6.95 -21.38
C ARG A 111 5.13 -5.64 -21.31
N LEU A 112 4.86 -4.81 -20.32
CA LEU A 112 5.59 -3.59 -19.98
C LEU A 112 6.53 -3.92 -18.82
N ASP A 113 7.56 -4.72 -19.07
CA ASP A 113 8.42 -5.34 -18.05
C ASP A 113 9.88 -4.88 -18.08
N ARG A 114 10.17 -3.77 -18.76
CA ARG A 114 11.55 -3.28 -18.93
C ARG A 114 12.02 -2.40 -17.78
N VAL A 115 13.31 -2.48 -17.49
CA VAL A 115 14.04 -1.41 -16.78
C VAL A 115 14.37 -0.33 -17.81
N ILE A 116 13.83 0.87 -17.62
CA ILE A 116 14.00 2.01 -18.53
C ILE A 116 15.36 2.67 -18.26
N GLU A 117 15.66 2.88 -16.98
CA GLU A 117 16.89 3.54 -16.54
C GLU A 117 17.23 3.12 -15.11
N HIS A 118 18.52 2.91 -14.81
CA HIS A 118 19.02 2.63 -13.46
C HIS A 118 20.24 3.52 -13.17
N SER A 119 20.03 4.58 -12.39
CA SER A 119 21.10 5.43 -11.87
C SER A 119 21.53 4.91 -10.49
N GLN A 120 22.64 4.18 -10.46
CA GLN A 120 23.18 3.60 -9.22
C GLN A 120 23.65 4.67 -8.23
N ALA A 121 24.29 5.74 -8.75
CA ALA A 121 24.81 6.84 -7.93
C ALA A 121 23.68 7.62 -7.24
N ASP A 122 22.56 7.81 -7.94
CA ASP A 122 21.41 8.55 -7.42
C ASP A 122 20.44 7.66 -6.63
N MET A 123 20.66 6.34 -6.59
CA MET A 123 19.73 5.35 -6.01
C MET A 123 18.33 5.43 -6.63
N VAL A 124 18.26 5.68 -7.94
CA VAL A 124 17.00 5.83 -8.69
C VAL A 124 16.91 4.79 -9.79
N VAL A 125 15.75 4.13 -9.88
CA VAL A 125 15.42 3.22 -10.98
C VAL A 125 14.06 3.60 -11.56
N SER A 126 13.99 3.68 -12.90
CA SER A 126 12.77 3.86 -13.67
C SER A 126 12.45 2.55 -14.37
N VAL A 127 11.25 2.04 -14.16
CA VAL A 127 10.80 0.75 -14.69
C VAL A 127 9.41 0.85 -15.26
N GLU A 128 9.08 -0.07 -16.15
CA GLU A 128 7.72 -0.25 -16.61
C GLU A 128 6.85 -0.97 -15.57
N ALA A 129 5.54 -0.67 -15.58
CA ALA A 129 4.61 -1.07 -14.52
C ALA A 129 4.42 -2.60 -14.38
N GLY A 130 4.68 -3.36 -15.44
CA GLY A 130 4.53 -4.81 -15.51
C GLY A 130 5.74 -5.60 -15.06
N ILE A 131 6.90 -4.98 -14.78
CA ILE A 131 8.06 -5.71 -14.26
C ILE A 131 7.70 -6.32 -12.90
N THR A 132 8.09 -7.58 -12.68
CA THR A 132 7.89 -8.20 -11.37
C THR A 132 8.91 -7.70 -10.36
N LEU A 133 8.55 -7.74 -9.08
CA LEU A 133 9.47 -7.37 -8.01
C LEU A 133 10.73 -8.25 -8.04
N GLU A 134 10.60 -9.54 -8.32
CA GLU A 134 11.74 -10.47 -8.37
C GLU A 134 12.70 -10.13 -9.51
N ALA A 135 12.16 -9.82 -10.70
CA ALA A 135 12.96 -9.41 -11.84
C ALA A 135 13.70 -8.10 -11.54
N LEU A 136 13.01 -7.12 -10.94
CA LEU A 136 13.65 -5.88 -10.52
C LEU A 136 14.74 -6.10 -9.47
N GLN A 137 14.48 -6.93 -8.45
CA GLN A 137 15.46 -7.25 -7.41
C GLN A 137 16.71 -7.93 -8.01
N ALA A 138 16.54 -8.81 -9.00
CA ALA A 138 17.66 -9.44 -9.69
C ALA A 138 18.50 -8.43 -10.47
N GLU A 139 17.88 -7.48 -11.15
CA GLU A 139 18.59 -6.40 -11.86
C GLU A 139 19.34 -5.47 -10.89
N LEU A 140 18.69 -5.00 -9.83
CA LEU A 140 19.33 -4.15 -8.81
C LEU A 140 20.47 -4.88 -8.08
N GLY A 141 20.31 -6.18 -7.86
CA GLY A 141 21.31 -7.03 -7.21
C GLY A 141 22.65 -7.08 -7.95
N LYS A 142 22.68 -6.85 -9.27
CA LYS A 142 23.93 -6.76 -10.05
C LYS A 142 24.83 -5.60 -9.57
N ALA A 143 24.23 -4.57 -8.99
CA ALA A 143 24.92 -3.42 -8.39
C ALA A 143 25.03 -3.50 -6.86
N GLY A 144 24.65 -4.62 -6.25
CA GLY A 144 24.56 -4.74 -4.79
C GLY A 144 23.44 -3.90 -4.16
N GLN A 145 22.46 -3.47 -4.95
CA GLN A 145 21.32 -2.67 -4.50
C GLN A 145 20.06 -3.53 -4.42
N PHE A 146 19.08 -3.08 -3.65
CA PHE A 146 17.76 -3.70 -3.60
C PHE A 146 16.68 -2.66 -3.28
N LEU A 147 15.47 -2.90 -3.75
CA LEU A 147 14.27 -2.17 -3.37
C LEU A 147 13.66 -2.85 -2.13
N PRO A 148 13.50 -2.16 -0.99
CA PRO A 148 13.10 -2.78 0.28
C PRO A 148 11.59 -3.02 0.37
N LEU A 149 11.05 -3.79 -0.57
CA LEU A 149 9.65 -4.21 -0.61
C LEU A 149 9.55 -5.73 -0.47
N ASP A 150 8.59 -6.19 0.32
CA ASP A 150 8.41 -7.60 0.67
C ASP A 150 6.91 -7.97 0.76
N PRO A 151 6.12 -7.83 -0.32
CA PRO A 151 4.70 -8.18 -0.28
C PRO A 151 4.50 -9.61 0.25
N PHE A 152 3.58 -9.77 1.22
CA PHE A 152 3.38 -11.05 1.90
C PHE A 152 3.20 -12.24 0.94
N ASN A 153 4.18 -13.14 0.96
CA ASN A 153 4.15 -14.54 0.54
C ASN A 153 3.45 -14.84 -0.81
N SER A 154 3.60 -13.99 -1.83
CA SER A 154 3.21 -14.34 -3.20
C SER A 154 4.22 -13.82 -4.22
N PRO A 155 5.04 -14.69 -4.84
CA PRO A 155 5.87 -14.25 -5.95
C PRO A 155 5.02 -13.84 -7.15
N GLY A 156 5.53 -12.92 -7.98
CA GLY A 156 4.88 -12.46 -9.21
C GLY A 156 4.03 -11.20 -9.04
N HIS A 157 4.24 -10.42 -7.98
CA HIS A 157 3.70 -9.07 -7.92
C HIS A 157 4.46 -8.15 -8.87
N THR A 158 3.73 -7.46 -9.74
CA THR A 158 4.26 -6.39 -10.60
C THR A 158 4.38 -5.08 -9.84
N ILE A 159 5.36 -4.23 -10.17
CA ILE A 159 5.56 -2.93 -9.50
C ILE A 159 4.31 -2.03 -9.59
N GLY A 160 3.69 -1.94 -10.77
CA GLY A 160 2.45 -1.18 -10.95
C GLY A 160 1.30 -1.74 -10.10
N GLY A 161 1.21 -3.07 -9.98
CA GLY A 161 0.26 -3.74 -9.10
C GLY A 161 0.48 -3.43 -7.62
N LEU A 162 1.74 -3.42 -7.15
CA LEU A 162 2.08 -3.05 -5.77
C LEU A 162 1.71 -1.60 -5.46
N LEU A 163 1.99 -0.68 -6.39
CA LEU A 163 1.62 0.72 -6.24
C LEU A 163 0.10 0.93 -6.25
N ALA A 164 -0.60 0.34 -7.22
CA ALA A 164 -2.05 0.47 -7.35
C ALA A 164 -2.80 -0.10 -6.13
N THR A 165 -2.29 -1.17 -5.54
CA THR A 165 -2.93 -1.84 -4.38
C THR A 165 -2.47 -1.29 -3.04
N GLY A 166 -1.31 -0.65 -3.00
CA GLY A 166 -0.65 -0.29 -1.75
C GLY A 166 -0.27 -1.51 -0.90
N TRP A 167 -0.03 -2.66 -1.54
CA TRP A 167 0.31 -3.90 -0.85
C TRP A 167 1.71 -3.81 -0.23
N THR A 168 1.82 -4.14 1.06
CA THR A 168 3.06 -4.00 1.84
C THR A 168 3.34 -5.22 2.68
N GLY A 169 4.61 -5.44 3.05
CA GLY A 169 5.02 -6.42 4.04
C GLY A 169 5.79 -5.83 5.22
N PRO A 170 6.38 -6.70 6.06
CA PRO A 170 7.12 -6.33 7.27
C PRO A 170 8.24 -5.29 7.08
N LEU A 171 8.97 -5.29 5.96
CA LEU A 171 10.06 -4.33 5.71
C LEU A 171 9.59 -2.87 5.79
N ARG A 172 8.29 -2.62 5.57
CA ARG A 172 7.68 -1.30 5.75
C ARG A 172 7.98 -0.67 7.10
N LEU A 173 8.06 -1.47 8.18
CA LEU A 173 8.30 -0.95 9.52
C LEU A 173 9.70 -0.32 9.67
N ARG A 174 10.66 -0.74 8.85
CA ARG A 174 12.03 -0.23 8.88
C ARG A 174 12.30 0.78 7.76
N PHE A 175 11.78 0.53 6.57
CA PHE A 175 12.17 1.26 5.35
C PHE A 175 11.08 2.17 4.80
N GLY A 176 9.82 2.02 5.24
CA GLY A 176 8.69 2.74 4.68
C GLY A 176 7.92 1.93 3.63
N SER A 177 6.82 2.48 3.16
CA SER A 177 5.90 1.88 2.20
C SER A 177 6.35 2.12 0.74
N PRO A 178 5.80 1.39 -0.26
CA PRO A 178 6.07 1.69 -1.67
C PRO A 178 5.76 3.15 -2.06
N ARG A 179 4.83 3.80 -1.36
CA ARG A 179 4.49 5.22 -1.53
C ARG A 179 5.69 6.15 -1.24
N ASP A 180 6.55 5.76 -0.29
CA ASP A 180 7.69 6.56 0.15
C ASP A 180 8.84 6.50 -0.86
N PHE A 181 8.92 5.42 -1.65
CA PHE A 181 9.89 5.24 -2.73
C PHE A 181 9.41 5.78 -4.09
N LEU A 182 8.13 6.13 -4.22
CA LEU A 182 7.57 6.65 -5.45
C LEU A 182 7.90 8.14 -5.62
N ILE A 183 8.87 8.43 -6.47
CA ILE A 183 9.29 9.81 -6.80
C ILE A 183 8.77 10.30 -8.16
N GLY A 184 8.22 9.41 -8.98
CA GLY A 184 7.58 9.77 -10.24
C GLY A 184 6.78 8.63 -10.85
N VAL A 185 5.79 8.96 -11.67
CA VAL A 185 4.95 8.00 -12.38
C VAL A 185 4.50 8.55 -13.72
N ARG A 186 4.28 7.66 -14.69
CA ARG A 186 3.58 7.96 -15.93
C ARG A 186 2.35 7.06 -16.03
N VAL A 187 1.18 7.64 -16.21
CA VAL A 187 -0.12 6.96 -16.13
C VAL A 187 -0.91 7.19 -17.42
N ALA A 188 -1.57 6.15 -17.92
CA ALA A 188 -2.48 6.25 -19.04
C ALA A 188 -3.86 6.71 -18.55
N LEU A 189 -4.43 7.72 -19.19
CA LEU A 189 -5.75 8.24 -18.85
C LEU A 189 -6.79 7.79 -19.89
N PRO A 190 -8.09 7.76 -19.52
CA PRO A 190 -9.18 7.41 -20.45
C PRO A 190 -9.29 8.29 -21.70
N ASP A 191 -8.72 9.50 -21.66
CA ASP A 191 -8.64 10.39 -22.82
C ASP A 191 -7.49 10.05 -23.79
N GLY A 192 -6.76 8.96 -23.53
CA GLY A 192 -5.64 8.48 -24.34
C GLY A 192 -4.32 9.19 -24.09
N LYS A 193 -4.24 10.11 -23.13
CA LYS A 193 -3.00 10.79 -22.78
C LYS A 193 -2.18 9.99 -21.79
N LEU A 194 -0.86 10.16 -21.88
CA LEU A 194 0.09 9.74 -20.85
C LEU A 194 0.38 10.94 -19.95
N ALA A 195 -0.21 10.95 -18.76
CA ALA A 195 0.06 11.96 -17.75
C ALA A 195 1.33 11.59 -16.97
N THR A 196 2.16 12.58 -16.66
CA THR A 196 3.37 12.39 -15.84
C THR A 196 3.24 13.18 -14.54
N GLY A 197 3.58 12.56 -13.42
CA GLY A 197 3.64 13.20 -12.11
C GLY A 197 4.98 12.93 -11.44
N GLY A 198 5.53 13.93 -10.75
CA GLY A 198 6.83 13.82 -10.08
C GLY A 198 8.01 13.90 -11.04
N GLY A 199 9.16 13.38 -10.60
CA GLY A 199 10.39 13.39 -11.37
C GLY A 199 11.60 12.94 -10.56
N ARG A 200 12.75 12.86 -11.22
CA ARG A 200 14.04 12.51 -10.61
C ARG A 200 14.62 13.69 -9.84
N VAL A 201 13.91 14.14 -8.81
CA VAL A 201 14.32 15.27 -7.97
C VAL A 201 14.22 14.89 -6.51
N VAL A 202 15.23 15.29 -5.72
CA VAL A 202 15.29 15.02 -4.27
C VAL A 202 14.17 15.75 -3.53
N LYS A 203 13.81 16.95 -4.01
CA LYS A 203 12.74 17.76 -3.42
C LYS A 203 11.82 18.26 -4.51
N ASN A 204 10.57 17.83 -4.48
CA ASN A 204 9.51 18.42 -5.27
C ASN A 204 8.68 19.36 -4.39
N VAL A 205 8.75 20.67 -4.65
CA VAL A 205 7.98 21.71 -3.94
C VAL A 205 6.91 22.37 -4.81
N SER A 206 6.73 21.86 -6.03
CA SER A 206 5.90 22.48 -7.05
C SER A 206 4.59 21.73 -7.19
N GLY A 207 3.51 22.34 -6.72
CA GLY A 207 2.15 21.81 -6.87
C GLY A 207 1.84 20.61 -5.96
N TYR A 208 0.81 19.86 -6.34
CA TYR A 208 0.36 18.68 -5.61
C TYR A 208 1.19 17.45 -5.96
N ASP A 209 1.34 16.54 -5.00
CA ASP A 209 2.00 15.25 -5.17
C ASP A 209 1.08 14.25 -5.91
N MET A 210 0.82 14.56 -7.18
CA MET A 210 -0.15 13.85 -8.01
C MET A 210 0.24 12.38 -8.23
N MET A 211 1.54 12.04 -8.19
CA MET A 211 1.94 10.63 -8.32
C MET A 211 1.44 9.77 -7.16
N LYS A 212 1.39 10.33 -5.94
CA LYS A 212 0.91 9.62 -4.76
C LYS A 212 -0.60 9.44 -4.71
N LEU A 213 -1.34 10.09 -5.60
CA LEU A 213 -2.77 9.86 -5.77
C LEU A 213 -3.06 8.47 -6.34
N HIS A 214 -2.19 7.96 -7.21
CA HIS A 214 -2.34 6.63 -7.83
C HIS A 214 -1.97 5.49 -6.87
N TYR A 215 -1.27 5.78 -5.78
CA TYR A 215 -0.96 4.79 -4.75
C TYR A 215 -2.23 4.37 -4.01
N GLY A 216 -2.57 3.08 -4.06
CA GLY A 216 -3.79 2.55 -3.45
C GLY A 216 -5.07 2.86 -4.22
N ALA A 217 -4.98 3.40 -5.44
CA ALA A 217 -6.15 3.74 -6.26
C ALA A 217 -6.83 2.52 -6.91
N LEU A 218 -6.24 1.33 -6.80
CA LEU A 218 -6.73 0.06 -7.38
C LEU A 218 -7.00 0.14 -8.89
N GLY A 219 -6.29 1.03 -9.61
CA GLY A 219 -6.47 1.23 -11.05
C GLY A 219 -7.70 2.06 -11.45
N SER A 220 -8.37 2.71 -10.49
CA SER A 220 -9.57 3.53 -10.75
C SER A 220 -9.28 4.92 -11.35
N LEU A 221 -8.02 5.37 -11.30
CA LEU A 221 -7.60 6.70 -11.74
C LEU A 221 -6.74 6.69 -13.02
N GLY A 222 -6.56 5.51 -13.62
CA GLY A 222 -5.67 5.23 -14.75
C GLY A 222 -4.77 4.03 -14.50
#